data_AF-A0A944KZR7-F1
#
_entry.id   AF-A0A944KZR7-F1
#
_cell.length_a   1.000
_cell.length_b   1.000
_cell.length_c   1.000
_cell.angle_alpha   90.00
_cell.angle_beta   90.00
_cell.angle_gamma   90.00
#
_symmetry.space_group_name_H-M   'P 1'
#
loop_
_entity.id
_entity.type
_entity.pdbx_description
1 polymer ?
#
loop_
_entity_poly.entity_id
_entity_poly.type
_entity_poly.pdbx_seq_one_letter_code
_entity_poly.pdbx_strand_id
1 'polypeptide(L)'
;MATFNPTSSTRLAPAWNAALALLTGGAWQPWTDVVTAMTGASDIKAVTASNLLHDGVRNGTFDRQGDHRNATRRIRLAKASR
;
A
#
# COMPACT_ATOMS: atom_id res chain seq x y z
N MET A 1 -17.06 -4.05 -9.02
CA MET A 1 -16.05 -3.97 -7.95
C MET A 1 -15.99 -2.52 -7.48
N ALA A 2 -16.26 -2.24 -6.21
CA ALA A 2 -16.08 -0.90 -5.68
C ALA A 2 -14.58 -0.64 -5.55
N THR A 3 -14.06 0.34 -6.30
CA THR A 3 -12.66 0.77 -6.17
C THR A 3 -12.50 1.35 -4.77
N PHE A 4 -11.81 0.63 -3.87
CA PHE A 4 -11.45 1.17 -2.57
C PHE A 4 -10.57 2.41 -2.76
N ASN A 5 -11.11 3.57 -2.38
CA ASN A 5 -10.39 4.82 -2.51
C ASN A 5 -10.37 5.57 -1.17
N PRO A 6 -9.32 5.39 -0.35
CA PRO A 6 -9.18 6.10 0.92
C PRO A 6 -8.85 7.59 0.75
N THR A 7 -8.72 8.10 -0.48
CA THR A 7 -8.40 9.52 -0.73
C THR A 7 -9.53 10.49 -0.34
N SER A 8 -10.71 10.01 0.03
CA SER A 8 -11.77 10.87 0.58
C SER A 8 -11.42 11.45 1.95
N SER A 9 -10.45 10.86 2.66
CA SER A 9 -9.92 11.44 3.90
C SER A 9 -8.70 12.30 3.61
N THR A 10 -8.77 13.60 3.94
CA THR A 10 -7.64 14.53 3.80
C THR A 10 -6.40 14.11 4.58
N ARG A 11 -6.57 13.28 5.63
CA ARG A 11 -5.47 12.73 6.42
C ARG A 11 -4.84 11.48 5.79
N LEU A 12 -5.64 10.65 5.10
CA LEU A 12 -5.17 9.37 4.54
C LEU A 12 -4.78 9.48 3.06
N ALA A 13 -5.31 10.48 2.34
CA ALA A 13 -5.00 10.72 0.94
C ALA A 13 -3.49 10.92 0.68
N PRO A 14 -2.74 11.71 1.46
CA PRO A 14 -1.32 11.89 1.21
C PRO A 14 -0.52 10.60 1.42
N ALA A 15 -0.84 9.84 2.47
CA ALA A 15 -0.24 8.52 2.70
C ALA A 15 -0.53 7.56 1.56
N TRP A 16 -1.79 7.46 1.14
CA TRP A 16 -2.18 6.58 0.03
C TRP A 16 -1.48 6.94 -1.27
N ASN A 17 -1.37 8.23 -1.59
CA ASN A 17 -0.67 8.70 -2.78
C ASN A 17 0.84 8.41 -2.71
N ALA A 18 1.47 8.50 -1.53
CA ALA A 18 2.87 8.12 -1.37
C ALA A 18 3.10 6.62 -1.60
N ALA A 19 2.19 5.77 -1.12
CA ALA A 19 2.23 4.34 -1.42
C ALA A 19 2.08 4.08 -2.93
N LEU A 20 1.10 4.70 -3.58
CA LEU A 20 0.91 4.58 -5.02
C LEU A 20 2.15 5.03 -5.80
N ALA A 21 2.72 6.19 -5.48
CA ALA A 21 3.91 6.72 -6.14
C ALA A 21 5.10 5.74 -6.07
N LEU A 22 5.30 5.10 -4.91
CA LEU A 22 6.37 4.11 -4.70
C LEU A 22 6.11 2.80 -5.47
N LEU A 23 4.84 2.46 -5.72
CA LEU A 23 4.40 1.22 -6.35
C LEU A 23 4.06 1.38 -7.85
N THR A 24 3.99 2.61 -8.38
CA THR A 24 3.67 2.92 -9.79
C THR A 24 4.59 2.20 -10.78
N GLY A 25 5.84 1.91 -10.38
CA GLY A 25 6.78 1.15 -11.20
C GLY A 25 6.44 -0.34 -11.35
N GLY A 26 5.41 -0.86 -10.68
CA GLY A 26 5.00 -2.26 -10.71
C GLY A 26 5.99 -3.24 -10.06
N ALA A 27 7.09 -2.72 -9.51
CA ALA A 27 8.09 -3.50 -8.80
C ALA A 27 7.59 -3.93 -7.41
N TRP A 28 8.05 -5.10 -6.96
CA TRP A 28 7.80 -5.57 -5.61
C TRP A 28 8.61 -4.76 -4.59
N GLN A 29 7.91 -4.01 -3.76
CA GLN A 29 8.50 -3.21 -2.70
C GLN A 29 8.33 -3.89 -1.34
N PRO A 30 9.31 -3.77 -0.43
CA PRO A 30 9.13 -4.22 0.94
C PRO A 30 7.95 -3.50 1.60
N TRP A 31 7.13 -4.24 2.34
CA TRP A 31 5.96 -3.70 3.05
C TRP A 31 6.35 -2.56 3.99
N THR A 32 7.48 -2.72 4.69
CA THR A 32 8.02 -1.73 5.64
C THR A 32 8.34 -0.41 4.97
N ASP A 33 8.91 -0.43 3.77
CA ASP A 33 9.35 0.78 3.06
C ASP A 33 8.14 1.60 2.62
N VAL A 34 7.10 0.91 2.15
CA VAL A 34 5.81 1.54 1.81
C VAL A 34 5.16 2.15 3.06
N VAL A 35 5.13 1.42 4.18
CA VAL A 35 4.59 1.94 5.44
C VAL A 35 5.36 3.17 5.91
N THR A 36 6.69 3.15 5.86
CA THR A 36 7.53 4.31 6.21
C THR A 36 7.23 5.51 5.32
N ALA A 37 7.12 5.31 4.00
CA ALA A 37 6.75 6.37 3.06
C ALA A 37 5.37 6.97 3.38
N MET A 38 4.39 6.11 3.70
CA MET A 38 3.04 6.54 4.09
C MET A 38 3.06 7.40 5.36
N THR A 39 3.76 6.96 6.41
CA THR A 39 3.87 7.70 7.67
C THR A 39 4.73 8.96 7.57
N GLY A 40 5.63 9.03 6.59
CA GLY A 40 6.40 10.25 6.30
C GLY A 40 5.58 11.28 5.51
N ALA A 41 4.67 10.83 4.66
CA ALA A 41 3.81 11.69 3.84
C ALA A 41 2.57 12.21 4.59
N SER A 42 2.13 11.53 5.64
CA SER A 42 1.12 12.07 6.55
C SER A 42 1.36 11.65 7.99
N ASP A 43 0.91 12.48 8.93
CA ASP A 43 0.98 12.20 10.37
C ASP A 43 -0.02 11.10 10.77
N ILE A 44 0.25 9.87 10.35
CA ILE A 44 -0.50 8.66 10.69
C ILE A 44 0.44 7.64 11.33
N LYS A 45 -0.12 6.78 12.17
CA LYS A 45 0.65 5.69 12.79
C LYS A 45 0.97 4.61 11.75
N ALA A 46 2.10 3.93 11.91
CA ALA A 46 2.51 2.80 11.07
C ALA A 46 1.45 1.67 11.02
N VAL A 47 0.71 1.46 12.12
CA VAL A 47 -0.43 0.52 12.18
C VAL A 47 -1.56 0.96 11.26
N THR A 48 -1.90 2.25 11.24
CA THR A 48 -2.93 2.80 10.35
C THR A 48 -2.52 2.66 8.88
N ALA A 49 -1.26 2.97 8.55
CA ALA A 49 -0.71 2.75 7.22
C ALA A 49 -0.76 1.27 6.81
N SER A 50 -0.37 0.36 7.71
CA SER A 50 -0.44 -1.08 7.46
C SER A 50 -1.88 -1.57 7.23
N ASN A 51 -2.85 -1.08 7.99
CA ASN A 51 -4.26 -1.43 7.79
C ASN A 51 -4.76 -0.94 6.43
N LEU A 52 -4.41 0.29 6.03
CA LEU A 52 -4.71 0.82 4.70
C LEU A 52 -4.16 -0.07 3.58
N LEU A 53 -2.90 -0.51 3.69
CA LEU A 53 -2.31 -1.42 2.70
C LEU A 53 -3.02 -2.78 2.69
N HIS A 54 -3.39 -3.32 3.86
CA HIS A 54 -4.18 -4.56 3.93
C HIS A 54 -5.54 -4.40 3.25
N ASP A 55 -6.23 -3.27 3.45
CA ASP A 55 -7.48 -2.96 2.77
C ASP A 55 -7.27 -2.84 1.26
N GLY A 56 -6.18 -2.22 0.82
CA GLY A 56 -5.78 -2.17 -0.59
C GLY A 56 -5.58 -3.54 -1.22
N VAL A 57 -4.92 -4.46 -0.49
CA VAL A 57 -4.75 -5.86 -0.93
C VAL A 57 -6.08 -6.58 -0.99
N ARG A 58 -6.93 -6.43 0.03
CA ARG A 58 -8.26 -7.08 0.09
C ARG A 58 -9.18 -6.63 -1.04
N ASN A 59 -9.07 -5.38 -1.46
CA ASN A 59 -9.86 -4.82 -2.57
C ASN A 59 -9.22 -5.05 -3.95
N GLY A 60 -8.07 -5.73 -4.03
CA GLY A 60 -7.40 -6.02 -5.28
C GLY A 60 -6.67 -4.82 -5.89
N THR A 61 -6.46 -3.74 -5.15
CA THR A 61 -5.61 -2.61 -5.59
C THR A 61 -4.13 -2.98 -5.56
N PHE A 62 -3.74 -3.83 -4.61
CA PHE A 62 -2.37 -4.27 -4.42
C PHE A 62 -2.24 -5.79 -4.44
N ASP A 63 -1.19 -6.28 -5.07
CA ASP A 63 -0.76 -7.67 -4.88
C ASP A 63 0.14 -7.73 -3.65
N ARG A 64 -0.02 -8.79 -2.86
CA ARG A 64 0.87 -9.09 -1.73
C ARG A 64 1.57 -10.42 -1.96
N GLN A 65 2.87 -10.45 -1.74
CA GLN A 65 3.66 -11.67 -1.69
C GLN A 65 4.25 -11.82 -0.29
N GLY A 66 3.89 -12.90 0.39
CA GLY A 66 4.63 -13.36 1.55
C GLY A 66 5.75 -14.26 1.05
N ASP A 67 7.00 -13.85 1.22
CA ASP A 67 8.09 -14.82 1.12
C ASP A 67 8.06 -15.64 2.42
N HIS A 68 7.83 -16.94 2.32
CA HIS A 68 7.88 -17.84 3.48
C HIS A 68 9.33 -18.10 3.93
N ARG A 69 10.33 -17.76 3.11
CA ARG A 69 11.75 -18.01 3.37
C ARG A 69 12.48 -16.83 3.97
N ASN A 70 12.02 -15.61 3.69
CA ASN A 70 12.45 -14.38 4.35
C ASN A 70 11.20 -13.72 4.89
N ALA A 71 11.13 -13.41 6.18
CA ALA A 71 9.97 -12.79 6.84
C ALA A 71 9.54 -11.41 6.24
N THR A 72 10.16 -10.98 5.14
CA THR A 72 9.91 -9.77 4.38
C THR A 72 8.66 -9.93 3.51
N ARG A 73 7.56 -9.37 4.00
CA ARG A 73 6.33 -9.18 3.20
C ARG A 73 6.61 -8.14 2.12
N ARG A 74 6.21 -8.42 0.87
CA ARG A 74 6.33 -7.49 -0.25
C ARG A 74 4.96 -7.16 -0.83
N ILE A 75 4.85 -5.97 -1.41
CA ILE A 75 3.63 -5.44 -2.01
C ILE A 75 3.98 -4.78 -3.35
N ARG A 76 3.04 -4.81 -4.30
CA ARG A 76 3.12 -4.06 -5.57
C ARG A 76 1.73 -3.61 -5.99
N LEU A 77 1.66 -2.69 -6.95
CA LEU A 77 0.39 -2.37 -7.61
C LEU A 77 -0.16 -3.62 -8.30
N ALA A 78 -1.42 -3.95 -8.05
CA ALA A 78 -2.07 -5.05 -8.74
C ALA A 78 -2.11 -4.74 -10.24
N LYS A 79 -1.74 -5.72 -11.06
CA LYS A 79 -1.82 -5.57 -12.51
C LYS A 79 -3.30 -5.52 -12.87
N ALA A 80 -3.77 -4.41 -13.44
CA ALA A 80 -5.13 -4.35 -13.98
C ALA A 80 -5.28 -5.51 -14.98
N SER A 81 -6.05 -6.53 -14.61
CA SER A 81 -6.43 -7.61 -15.52
C SER A 81 -7.24 -6.97 -16.64
N ARG A 82 -6.62 -6.82 -17.81
CA ARG A 82 -7.33 -6.48 -19.06
C ARG A 82 -8.19 -7.64 -19.49
#